data_AF-A0A0A2W268-F1
#
_entry.id   AF-A0A0A2W268-F1
#
_cell.length_a   1.000
_cell.length_b   1.000
_cell.length_c   1.000
_cell.angle_alpha   90.00
_cell.angle_beta   90.00
_cell.angle_gamma   90.00
#
_symmetry.space_group_name_H-M   'P 1'
#
loop_
_entity.id
_entity.type
_entity.pdbx_description
1 polymer ?
#
loop_
_entity_poly.entity_id
_entity_poly.type
_entity_poly.pdbx_seq_one_letter_code
_entity_poly.pdbx_strand_id
1 'polypeptide(L)'
;MLEWIQGPPVRVAINARLRPGAIVERDASLRALLRRIGDAVGALHKIGIVHGDLTTSNMMLDPTGRTSEQDGGGGGTAEDEDAQEESLRGDVVIIDLGLASGAVQEEERAVDLYVLERAFGSTHPRAECVFHEVLDAYRQTHKQAPGVLKKLDEVRMRGRKRSMLG
;
A
#
# COMPACT_ATOMS: atom_id res chain seq x y z
N MET A 1 1.12 -1.49 -25.91
CA MET A 1 1.61 -2.75 -25.32
C MET A 1 1.98 -2.42 -23.88
N LEU A 2 1.43 -3.14 -22.90
CA LEU A 2 1.78 -2.94 -21.49
C LEU A 2 3.04 -3.74 -21.16
N GLU A 3 3.90 -3.18 -20.30
CA GLU A 3 5.05 -3.88 -19.76
C GLU A 3 4.60 -4.94 -18.76
N TRP A 4 5.29 -6.09 -18.75
CA TRP A 4 5.04 -7.15 -17.80
C TRP A 4 5.88 -6.93 -16.53
N ILE A 5 5.21 -6.89 -15.37
CA ILE A 5 5.87 -6.80 -14.06
C ILE A 5 6.08 -8.20 -13.52
N GLN A 6 7.32 -8.55 -13.16
CA GLN A 6 7.70 -9.93 -12.85
C GLN A 6 7.19 -10.45 -11.50
N GLY A 7 7.11 -9.62 -10.48
CA GLY A 7 6.80 -10.11 -9.13
C GLY A 7 5.31 -10.22 -8.82
N PRO A 8 4.97 -10.70 -7.61
CA PRO A 8 3.60 -11.05 -7.26
C PRO A 8 2.74 -9.81 -6.98
N PRO A 9 1.41 -9.94 -7.05
CA PRO A 9 0.51 -8.95 -6.48
C PRO A 9 0.78 -8.76 -4.99
N VAL A 10 0.73 -7.53 -4.51
CA VAL A 10 0.95 -7.17 -3.09
C VAL A 10 0.04 -7.98 -2.17
N ARG A 11 -1.22 -8.20 -2.56
CA ARG A 11 -2.17 -9.06 -1.81
C ARG A 11 -1.60 -10.44 -1.51
N VAL A 12 -0.97 -11.08 -2.49
CA VAL A 12 -0.42 -12.44 -2.35
C VAL A 12 0.75 -12.43 -1.39
N ALA A 13 1.65 -11.46 -1.54
CA ALA A 13 2.83 -11.30 -0.69
C ALA A 13 2.47 -11.09 0.79
N ILE A 14 1.52 -10.18 1.07
CA ILE A 14 1.04 -9.94 2.44
C ILE A 14 0.40 -11.20 3.04
N ASN A 15 -0.45 -11.90 2.28
CA ASN A 15 -1.09 -13.13 2.78
C ASN A 15 -0.09 -14.25 3.06
N ALA A 16 0.97 -14.37 2.25
CA ALA A 16 2.03 -15.34 2.50
C ALA A 16 2.79 -15.03 3.80
N ARG A 17 2.96 -13.75 4.15
CA ARG A 17 3.61 -13.30 5.38
C ARG A 17 2.74 -13.51 6.63
N LEU A 18 1.42 -13.35 6.52
CA LEU A 18 0.48 -13.42 7.64
C LEU A 18 0.11 -14.86 8.09
N ARG A 19 1.08 -15.78 8.20
CA ARG A 19 0.81 -17.15 8.68
C ARG A 19 0.27 -17.18 10.12
N PRO A 20 -0.50 -18.20 10.53
CA PRO A 20 -0.98 -18.33 11.91
C PRO A 20 0.19 -18.24 12.91
N GLY A 21 0.04 -17.41 13.95
CA GLY A 21 1.08 -17.20 14.98
C GLY A 21 2.05 -16.04 14.73
N ALA A 22 2.07 -15.44 13.53
CA ALA A 22 2.88 -14.24 13.28
C ALA A 22 2.42 -13.04 14.13
N ILE A 23 3.38 -12.37 14.79
CA ILE A 23 3.19 -11.11 15.54
C ILE A 23 3.27 -9.95 14.55
N VAL A 24 2.11 -9.54 14.04
CA VAL A 24 2.01 -8.59 12.93
C VAL A 24 2.47 -7.19 13.34
N GLU A 25 2.22 -6.80 14.58
CA GLU A 25 2.54 -5.49 15.11
C GLU A 25 4.04 -5.20 15.12
N ARG A 26 4.90 -6.22 15.16
CA ARG A 26 6.36 -6.05 15.20
C ARG A 26 7.06 -6.43 13.90
N ASP A 27 6.29 -6.75 12.86
CA ASP A 27 6.83 -7.17 11.56
C ASP A 27 7.40 -5.96 10.79
N ALA A 28 8.71 -5.77 10.89
CA ALA A 28 9.42 -4.65 10.27
C ALA A 28 9.28 -4.65 8.74
N SER A 29 9.36 -5.82 8.11
CA SER A 29 9.29 -5.97 6.65
C SER A 29 7.89 -5.65 6.13
N LEU A 30 6.84 -6.06 6.85
CA LEU A 30 5.47 -5.67 6.52
C LEU A 30 5.27 -4.16 6.67
N ARG A 31 5.72 -3.56 7.77
CA ARG A 31 5.64 -2.09 7.96
C ARG A 31 6.38 -1.34 6.86
N ALA A 32 7.56 -1.81 6.45
CA ALA A 32 8.32 -1.23 5.34
C ALA A 32 7.61 -1.35 3.99
N LEU A 33 6.90 -2.46 3.73
CA LEU A 33 6.02 -2.58 2.56
C LEU A 33 4.86 -1.58 2.62
N LEU A 34 4.17 -1.47 3.76
CA LEU A 34 3.05 -0.53 3.91
C LEU A 34 3.48 0.92 3.70
N ARG A 35 4.68 1.30 4.15
CA ARG A 35 5.24 2.63 3.85
C ARG A 35 5.46 2.83 2.35
N ARG A 36 6.07 1.86 1.66
CA ARG A 36 6.26 1.92 0.19
C ARG A 36 4.94 2.00 -0.57
N ILE A 37 3.88 1.35 -0.08
CA ILE A 37 2.52 1.52 -0.63
C ILE A 37 2.06 2.96 -0.45
N GLY A 38 2.19 3.52 0.76
CA GLY A 38 1.85 4.92 1.05
C GLY A 38 2.61 5.92 0.17
N ASP A 39 3.89 5.67 -0.06
CA ASP A 39 4.75 6.46 -0.94
C ASP A 39 4.32 6.37 -2.40
N ALA A 40 4.05 5.17 -2.92
CA ALA A 40 3.57 4.96 -4.28
C ALA A 40 2.23 5.65 -4.55
N VAL A 41 1.28 5.52 -3.62
CA VAL A 41 -0.04 6.19 -3.70
C VAL A 41 0.12 7.70 -3.61
N GLY A 42 0.97 8.19 -2.72
CA GLY A 42 1.25 9.61 -2.61
C GLY A 42 1.95 10.19 -3.84
N ALA A 43 2.83 9.42 -4.49
CA ALA A 43 3.44 9.79 -5.77
C ALA A 43 2.39 9.91 -6.88
N LEU A 44 1.45 8.96 -6.97
CA LEU A 44 0.33 9.01 -7.92
C LEU A 44 -0.56 10.25 -7.69
N HIS A 45 -0.95 10.49 -6.44
CA HIS A 45 -1.77 11.66 -6.08
C HIS A 45 -1.02 12.98 -6.29
N LYS A 46 0.30 13.01 -6.06
CA LYS A 46 1.15 14.19 -6.25
C LYS A 46 1.18 14.65 -7.70
N ILE A 47 1.16 13.73 -8.66
CA ILE A 47 1.06 14.06 -10.10
C ILE A 47 -0.38 14.32 -10.56
N GLY A 48 -1.35 14.32 -9.64
CA GLY A 48 -2.74 14.68 -9.92
C GLY A 48 -3.59 13.53 -10.47
N ILE A 49 -3.16 12.29 -10.30
CA ILE A 49 -3.91 11.10 -10.71
C ILE A 49 -4.58 10.49 -9.48
N VAL A 50 -5.84 10.09 -9.61
CA VAL A 50 -6.56 9.24 -8.66
C VAL A 50 -6.83 7.91 -9.35
N HIS A 51 -6.66 6.79 -8.65
CA HIS A 51 -6.80 5.46 -9.26
C HIS A 51 -8.26 5.07 -9.48
N GLY A 52 -9.13 5.29 -8.49
CA GLY A 52 -10.57 5.00 -8.57
C GLY A 52 -10.97 3.56 -8.19
N ASP A 53 -10.01 2.64 -8.07
CA ASP A 53 -10.18 1.27 -7.56
C ASP A 53 -8.91 0.80 -6.85
N LEU A 54 -8.39 1.61 -5.92
CA LEU A 54 -7.11 1.34 -5.29
C LEU A 54 -7.21 0.18 -4.28
N THR A 55 -6.74 -1.01 -4.67
CA THR A 55 -6.71 -2.21 -3.83
C THR A 55 -5.33 -2.87 -3.83
N THR A 56 -5.05 -3.75 -2.86
CA THR A 56 -3.78 -4.52 -2.82
C THR A 56 -3.65 -5.53 -3.96
N SER A 57 -4.71 -5.81 -4.72
CA SER A 57 -4.64 -6.64 -5.94
C SER A 57 -4.26 -5.83 -7.18
N ASN A 58 -4.48 -4.51 -7.15
CA ASN A 58 -4.09 -3.57 -8.21
C ASN A 58 -2.69 -2.98 -7.96
N MET A 59 -1.87 -3.70 -7.19
CA MET A 59 -0.49 -3.36 -6.88
C MET A 59 0.38 -4.60 -7.06
N MET A 60 1.53 -4.42 -7.72
CA MET A 60 2.53 -5.46 -7.96
C MET A 60 3.81 -5.12 -7.20
N LEU A 61 4.49 -6.13 -6.68
CA LEU A 61 5.87 -5.99 -6.21
C LEU A 61 6.80 -6.26 -7.37
N ASP A 62 7.59 -5.27 -7.77
CA ASP A 62 8.62 -5.45 -8.78
C ASP A 62 9.98 -5.72 -8.11
N PRO A 63 10.50 -6.96 -8.18
CA PRO A 63 11.79 -7.30 -7.59
C PRO A 63 12.97 -6.65 -8.34
N THR A 64 12.75 -6.16 -9.57
CA THR A 64 13.76 -5.49 -10.39
C THR A 64 13.85 -3.99 -10.11
N GLY A 65 12.90 -3.48 -9.32
CA GLY A 65 12.89 -2.13 -8.83
C GLY A 65 14.24 -1.76 -8.23
N ARG A 66 14.89 -0.77 -8.84
CA ARG A 66 16.20 -0.26 -8.42
C ARG A 66 16.02 0.43 -7.07
N THR A 67 16.01 -0.35 -5.99
CA THR A 67 16.36 0.16 -4.69
C THR A 67 17.71 0.83 -4.86
N SER A 68 17.71 2.16 -4.74
CA SER A 68 18.91 2.99 -4.78
C SER A 68 19.98 2.30 -3.95
N GLU A 69 21.14 2.10 -4.57
CA GLU A 69 22.38 1.62 -3.98
C GLU A 69 22.61 2.24 -2.59
N GLN A 70 22.23 1.53 -1.51
CA GLN A 70 22.72 1.67 -0.15
C GLN A 70 21.87 0.78 0.77
N ASP A 71 22.26 -0.49 0.84
CA ASP A 71 22.51 -1.14 2.13
C ASP A 71 23.46 -2.30 1.86
N GLY A 72 24.73 -2.08 2.18
CA GLY A 72 25.79 -3.05 2.07
C GLY A 72 25.81 -4.03 3.25
N GLY A 73 26.09 -5.29 2.94
CA GLY A 73 26.45 -6.34 3.90
C GLY A 73 25.34 -7.39 4.07
N GLY A 74 25.57 -8.68 3.92
CA GLY A 74 26.79 -9.44 3.67
C GLY A 74 26.39 -10.89 3.42
N GLY A 75 27.25 -11.65 2.75
CA GLY A 75 27.05 -13.08 2.56
C GLY A 75 27.02 -13.83 3.90
N GLY A 76 26.02 -14.67 4.09
CA GLY A 76 25.88 -15.57 5.23
C GLY A 76 24.72 -16.52 5.00
N THR A 77 24.97 -17.81 5.19
CA THR A 77 24.06 -18.94 4.93
C THR A 77 22.96 -19.05 5.99
N ALA A 78 21.69 -18.82 5.64
CA ALA A 78 20.50 -19.24 6.39
C ALA A 78 19.26 -19.35 5.46
N GLU A 79 19.13 -20.49 4.78
CA GLU A 79 18.35 -20.64 3.53
C GLU A 79 16.81 -20.55 3.65
N ASP A 80 16.21 -20.47 4.84
CA ASP A 80 14.75 -20.47 5.02
C ASP A 80 14.16 -19.24 5.75
N GLU A 81 14.95 -18.49 6.52
CA GLU A 81 14.51 -17.28 7.24
C GLU A 81 14.75 -16.01 6.41
N ASP A 82 15.87 -15.93 5.69
CA ASP A 82 16.23 -14.80 4.82
C ASP A 82 15.33 -14.71 3.57
N ALA A 83 14.92 -15.86 3.03
CA ALA A 83 14.03 -15.93 1.86
C ALA A 83 12.64 -15.31 2.11
N GLN A 84 12.20 -15.29 3.38
CA GLN A 84 10.91 -14.71 3.75
C GLN A 84 10.97 -13.19 3.90
N GLU A 85 12.11 -12.63 4.33
CA GLU A 85 12.37 -11.19 4.29
C GLU A 85 12.44 -10.66 2.85
N GLU A 86 13.02 -11.44 1.93
CA GLU A 86 13.12 -11.10 0.51
C GLU A 86 11.73 -10.99 -0.15
N SER A 87 10.73 -11.76 0.31
CA SER A 87 9.41 -11.86 -0.33
C SER A 87 8.59 -10.56 -0.36
N LEU A 88 8.91 -9.60 0.51
CA LEU A 88 8.28 -8.27 0.55
C LEU A 88 9.19 -7.18 -0.03
N ARG A 89 10.40 -7.50 -0.51
CA ARG A 89 11.31 -6.53 -1.15
C ARG A 89 10.84 -6.17 -2.57
N GLY A 90 11.39 -5.09 -3.10
CA GLY A 90 11.04 -4.55 -4.41
C GLY A 90 10.18 -3.28 -4.38
N ASP A 91 9.97 -2.71 -5.55
CA ASP A 91 9.18 -1.48 -5.72
C ASP A 91 7.68 -1.80 -5.81
N VAL A 92 6.84 -0.94 -5.25
CA VAL A 92 5.39 -1.06 -5.38
C VAL A 92 4.95 -0.38 -6.68
N VAL A 93 4.47 -1.16 -7.63
CA VAL A 93 3.96 -0.67 -8.91
C VAL A 93 2.44 -0.75 -8.92
N ILE A 94 1.78 0.40 -9.10
CA ILE A 94 0.32 0.48 -9.22
C ILE A 94 -0.07 0.13 -10.65
N ILE A 95 -1.04 -0.77 -10.80
CA ILE A 95 -1.55 -1.25 -12.09
C ILE A 95 -3.06 -0.99 -12.21
N ASP A 96 -3.64 -1.29 -13.36
CA ASP A 96 -5.07 -1.15 -13.62
C ASP A 96 -5.66 0.25 -13.39
N LEU A 97 -5.16 1.22 -14.16
CA LEU A 97 -5.67 2.60 -14.18
C LEU A 97 -6.96 2.75 -15.03
N GLY A 98 -7.75 1.69 -15.21
CA GLY A 98 -8.93 1.70 -16.08
C GLY A 98 -10.04 2.66 -15.63
N LEU A 99 -10.08 3.00 -14.33
CA LEU A 99 -10.99 3.98 -13.74
C LEU A 99 -10.29 5.26 -13.29
N ALA A 100 -9.00 5.42 -13.63
CA ALA A 100 -8.22 6.54 -13.17
C ALA A 100 -8.72 7.85 -13.77
N SER A 101 -8.77 8.89 -12.94
CA SER A 101 -9.19 10.23 -13.33
C SER A 101 -8.06 11.24 -13.05
N GLY A 102 -8.03 12.32 -13.84
CA GLY A 102 -7.12 13.45 -13.62
C GLY A 102 -7.72 14.54 -12.71
N ALA A 103 -8.75 14.23 -11.91
CA ALA A 103 -9.51 15.22 -11.17
C ALA A 103 -8.93 15.43 -9.75
N VAL A 104 -8.21 16.54 -9.60
CA VAL A 104 -7.39 16.86 -8.41
C VAL A 104 -8.21 17.55 -7.32
N GLN A 105 -9.15 16.82 -6.71
CA GLN A 105 -9.78 17.26 -5.47
C GLN A 105 -9.31 16.44 -4.29
N GLU A 106 -9.21 17.07 -3.12
CA GLU A 106 -8.84 16.38 -1.88
C GLU A 106 -9.85 15.27 -1.54
N GLU A 107 -11.11 15.41 -1.95
CA GLU A 107 -12.16 14.41 -1.72
C GLU A 107 -11.95 13.15 -2.56
N GLU A 108 -11.60 13.25 -3.84
CA GLU A 108 -11.36 12.06 -4.68
C GLU A 108 -10.15 11.26 -4.19
N ARG A 109 -9.05 11.96 -3.85
CA ARG A 109 -7.86 11.34 -3.23
C ARG A 109 -8.19 10.67 -1.89
N ALA A 110 -9.06 11.28 -1.09
CA ALA A 110 -9.51 10.73 0.17
C ALA A 110 -10.41 9.50 -0.02
N VAL A 111 -11.26 9.49 -1.05
CA VAL A 111 -12.05 8.31 -1.43
C VAL A 111 -11.14 7.17 -1.87
N ASP A 112 -10.09 7.44 -2.64
CA ASP A 112 -9.12 6.41 -3.07
C ASP A 112 -8.40 5.77 -1.88
N LEU A 113 -7.91 6.58 -0.93
CA LEU A 113 -7.34 6.09 0.33
C LEU A 113 -8.35 5.31 1.18
N TYR A 114 -9.61 5.74 1.18
CA TYR A 114 -10.67 5.03 1.90
C TYR A 114 -10.98 3.66 1.26
N VAL A 115 -11.00 3.57 -0.08
CA VAL A 115 -11.13 2.29 -0.79
C VAL A 115 -9.98 1.36 -0.43
N LEU A 116 -8.74 1.86 -0.45
CA LEU A 116 -7.57 1.09 -0.04
C LEU A 116 -7.67 0.61 1.42
N GLU A 117 -8.05 1.47 2.36
CA GLU A 117 -8.26 1.11 3.77
C GLU A 117 -9.29 -0.01 3.92
N ARG A 118 -10.44 0.10 3.25
CA ARG A 118 -11.52 -0.89 3.33
C ARG A 118 -11.14 -2.21 2.65
N ALA A 119 -10.49 -2.15 1.49
CA ALA A 119 -10.01 -3.32 0.78
C ALA A 119 -8.93 -4.04 1.60
N PHE A 120 -8.03 -3.30 2.23
CA PHE A 120 -6.99 -3.83 3.10
C PHE A 120 -7.57 -4.52 4.34
N GLY A 121 -8.46 -3.86 5.09
CA GLY A 121 -9.11 -4.47 6.26
C GLY A 121 -9.94 -5.72 5.92
N SER A 122 -10.54 -5.77 4.72
CA SER A 122 -11.27 -6.94 4.23
C SER A 122 -10.36 -8.13 3.88
N THR A 123 -9.26 -7.86 3.17
CA THR A 123 -8.36 -8.90 2.65
C THR A 123 -7.27 -9.33 3.62
N HIS A 124 -6.89 -8.44 4.54
CA HIS A 124 -5.82 -8.63 5.51
C HIS A 124 -6.24 -8.24 6.95
N PRO A 125 -7.29 -8.84 7.55
CA PRO A 125 -7.83 -8.39 8.84
C PRO A 125 -6.81 -8.35 9.97
N ARG A 126 -5.84 -9.28 9.97
CA ARG A 126 -4.77 -9.35 10.99
C ARG A 126 -3.73 -8.24 10.87
N ALA A 127 -3.58 -7.63 9.70
CA ALA A 127 -2.64 -6.55 9.47
C ALA A 127 -3.29 -5.16 9.55
N GLU A 128 -4.61 -5.08 9.74
CA GLU A 128 -5.31 -3.80 9.83
C GLU A 128 -4.72 -2.89 10.92
N CYS A 129 -4.22 -3.48 12.02
CA CYS A 129 -3.57 -2.74 13.12
C CYS A 129 -2.32 -1.93 12.68
N VAL A 130 -1.64 -2.36 11.62
CA VAL A 130 -0.44 -1.69 11.08
C VAL A 130 -0.72 -0.83 9.84
N PHE A 131 -1.97 -0.71 9.41
CA PHE A 131 -2.35 0.09 8.22
C PHE A 131 -1.99 1.59 8.36
N HIS A 132 -1.86 2.11 9.59
CA HIS A 132 -1.42 3.49 9.84
C HIS A 132 -0.08 3.83 9.17
N GLU A 133 0.80 2.84 8.96
CA GLU A 133 2.07 3.03 8.24
C GLU A 133 1.89 3.53 6.81
N VAL A 134 0.81 3.10 6.12
CA VAL A 134 0.45 3.61 4.78
C VAL A 134 0.13 5.10 4.86
N LEU A 135 -0.67 5.49 5.84
CA LEU A 135 -1.13 6.87 6.01
C LEU A 135 -0.01 7.81 6.46
N ASP A 136 0.87 7.32 7.33
CA ASP A 136 2.03 8.07 7.83
C ASP A 136 3.07 8.33 6.75
N ALA A 137 3.33 7.34 5.89
CA ALA A 137 4.16 7.52 4.69
C ALA A 137 3.49 8.48 3.71
N TYR A 138 2.22 8.24 3.37
CA TYR A 138 1.44 9.09 2.46
C TYR A 138 1.46 10.57 2.89
N ARG A 139 1.36 10.86 4.19
CA ARG A 139 1.40 12.22 4.78
C ARG A 139 2.63 13.02 4.36
N GLN A 140 3.75 12.35 4.12
CA GLN A 140 5.06 12.95 3.87
C GLN A 140 5.33 13.17 2.37
N THR A 141 4.47 12.67 1.49
CA THR A 141 4.75 12.61 0.03
C THR A 141 4.61 13.96 -0.69
N HIS A 142 3.65 14.80 -0.29
CA HIS A 142 3.39 16.09 -0.93
C HIS A 142 2.65 17.08 -0.01
N LYS A 143 2.72 18.38 -0.33
CA LYS A 143 2.19 19.47 0.51
C LYS A 143 0.70 19.36 0.84
N GLN A 144 -0.11 18.80 -0.06
CA GLN A 144 -1.55 18.65 0.12
C GLN A 144 -1.93 17.37 0.89
N ALA A 145 -0.99 16.44 1.11
CA ALA A 145 -1.29 15.14 1.74
C ALA A 145 -1.96 15.29 3.12
N PRO A 146 -1.55 16.21 4.02
CA PRO A 146 -2.25 16.40 5.29
C PRO A 146 -3.72 16.85 5.13
N GLY A 147 -4.02 17.65 4.10
CA GLY A 147 -5.39 18.07 3.78
C GLY A 147 -6.25 16.89 3.31
N VAL A 148 -5.68 16.03 2.46
CA VAL A 148 -6.33 14.78 2.03
C VAL A 148 -6.61 13.85 3.22
N LEU A 149 -5.66 13.70 4.17
CA LEU A 149 -5.87 12.87 5.36
C LEU A 149 -6.97 13.42 6.27
N LYS A 150 -7.07 14.75 6.41
CA LYS A 150 -8.19 15.38 7.12
C LYS A 150 -9.52 15.08 6.41
N LYS A 151 -9.53 15.15 5.08
CA LYS A 151 -10.71 14.82 4.26
C LYS A 151 -11.09 13.34 4.36
N LEU A 152 -10.11 12.44 4.47
CA LEU A 152 -10.32 11.01 4.69
C LEU A 152 -11.13 10.74 5.97
N ASP A 153 -10.89 11.47 7.05
CA ASP A 153 -11.69 11.35 8.28
C ASP A 153 -13.16 11.74 8.06
N GLU A 154 -13.44 12.75 7.24
CA GLU A 154 -14.81 13.12 6.85
C GLU A 154 -15.48 12.01 6.02
N VAL A 155 -14.73 11.41 5.09
CA VAL A 155 -15.19 10.28 4.25
C VAL A 155 -15.50 9.05 5.12
N ARG A 156 -14.63 8.71 6.09
CA ARG A 156 -14.85 7.60 7.06
C ARG A 156 -16.16 7.77 7.82
N MET A 157 -16.45 8.98 8.30
CA MET A 157 -17.68 9.27 9.04
C MET A 157 -18.94 9.11 8.18
N ARG A 158 -18.87 9.45 6.89
CA ARG A 158 -19.96 9.22 5.93
C ARG A 158 -20.11 7.74 5.57
N GLY A 159 -19.01 7.02 5.39
CA GLY A 159 -19.01 5.59 5.10
C GLY A 159 -19.70 4.76 6.18
N ARG A 160 -19.47 5.09 7.46
CA ARG A 160 -20.13 4.44 8.62
C ARG A 160 -21.65 4.59 8.60
N LYS A 161 -22.19 5.72 8.13
CA LYS A 161 -23.65 5.92 8.03
C LYS A 161 -24.30 5.01 6.98
N ARG A 162 -23.60 4.71 5.87
CA ARG A 162 -24.11 3.81 4.82
C ARG A 162 -24.09 2.35 5.28
N SER A 163 -23.14 1.95 6.13
CA SER A 163 -23.05 0.59 6.68
C SER A 163 -24.13 0.29 7.75
N MET A 164 -24.76 1.30 8.35
CA MET A 164 -25.83 1.12 9.34
C MET A 164 -27.25 1.04 8.73
N LEU A 165 -27.37 1.17 7.41
CA LEU A 165 -28.65 1.13 6.67
C LEU A 165 -28.78 -0.10 5.75
N GLY A 166 -27.88 -1.08 5.89
CA GLY A 166 -27.91 -2.36 5.18
C GLY A 166 -28.31 -3.50 6.09
#